data_AF-A0A947HSX0-F1
#
_entry.id   AF-A0A947HSX0-F1
#
_cell.length_a   1.000
_cell.length_b   1.000
_cell.length_c   1.000
_cell.angle_alpha   90.00
_cell.angle_beta   90.00
_cell.angle_gamma   90.00
#
_symmetry.space_group_name_H-M   'P 1'
#
loop_
_entity.id
_entity.type
_entity.pdbx_description
1 polymer ?
#
loop_
_entity_poly.entity_id
_entity_poly.type
_entity_poly.pdbx_seq_one_letter_code
_entity_poly.pdbx_strand_id
1 'polypeptide(L)'
;QGIPVVGVVGNDAAWTQIQRGQREFYGANRIVATSLDYTRYDKMVEALGGHGEWVETAEGIRPALERAFASGKPALVNIKIGQSKFREGSISV
;
A
#
# COMPACT_ATOMS: atom_id res chain seq x y z
N GLN A 1 11.16 -9.52 22.18
CA GLN A 1 10.21 -8.46 22.58
C GLN A 1 8.76 -8.73 22.16
N GLY A 2 8.46 -9.68 21.24
CA GLY A 2 7.09 -10.19 21.06
C GLY A 2 6.02 -9.12 20.78
N ILE A 3 6.36 -8.10 19.99
CA ILE A 3 5.50 -6.93 19.77
C ILE A 3 4.60 -7.19 18.55
N PRO A 4 3.27 -7.33 18.71
CA PRO A 4 2.35 -7.64 17.61
C PRO A 4 1.92 -6.36 16.87
N VAL A 5 2.87 -5.70 16.20
CA VAL A 5 2.58 -4.49 15.41
C VAL A 5 1.69 -4.84 14.22
N VAL A 6 0.63 -4.07 14.00
CA VAL A 6 -0.24 -4.16 12.81
C VAL A 6 0.07 -2.98 11.89
N GLY A 7 0.65 -3.27 10.72
CA GLY A 7 0.91 -2.31 9.65
C GLY A 7 -0.21 -2.28 8.61
N VAL A 8 -0.38 -1.13 7.95
CA VAL A 8 -1.30 -0.97 6.82
C VAL A 8 -0.52 -0.36 5.65
N VAL A 9 -0.68 -0.95 4.47
CA VAL A 9 -0.12 -0.42 3.22
C VAL A 9 -1.27 -0.11 2.27
N GLY A 10 -1.38 1.16 1.88
CA GLY A 10 -2.16 1.56 0.71
C GLY A 10 -1.32 1.30 -0.54
N ASN A 11 -1.59 0.21 -1.23
CA ASN A 11 -0.85 -0.24 -2.40
C ASN A 11 -1.52 0.28 -3.67
N ASP A 12 -1.04 1.41 -4.19
CA ASP A 12 -1.45 2.00 -5.47
C ASP A 12 -0.56 1.58 -6.64
N ALA A 13 0.37 0.64 -6.41
CA ALA A 13 1.33 0.16 -7.40
C ALA A 13 2.18 1.28 -8.04
N ALA A 14 2.53 2.33 -7.29
CA ALA A 14 3.41 3.37 -7.80
C ALA A 14 4.16 4.12 -6.70
N TRP A 15 5.28 4.74 -7.07
CA TRP A 15 5.87 5.84 -6.31
C TRP A 15 5.11 7.14 -6.62
N THR A 16 3.84 7.19 -6.24
CA THR A 16 2.87 8.20 -6.70
C THR A 16 3.29 9.64 -6.44
N GLN A 17 3.99 9.93 -5.33
CA GLN A 17 4.50 11.28 -5.06
C GLN A 17 5.47 11.76 -6.14
N ILE A 18 6.33 10.89 -6.65
CA ILE A 18 7.28 11.20 -7.72
C ILE A 18 6.60 11.14 -9.09
N GLN A 19 5.78 10.10 -9.31
CA GLN A 19 5.10 9.86 -10.58
C GLN A 19 4.21 11.03 -11.00
N ARG A 20 3.52 11.67 -10.05
CA ARG A 20 2.66 12.83 -10.33
C ARG A 20 3.46 14.01 -10.89
N GLY A 21 4.58 14.37 -10.23
CA GLY A 21 5.48 15.41 -10.73
C GLY A 21 6.06 15.07 -12.10
N GLN A 22 6.46 13.82 -12.33
CA GLN A 22 6.96 13.40 -13.65
C GLN A 22 5.90 13.59 -14.74
N ARG A 23 4.65 13.18 -14.48
CA ARG A 23 3.54 13.32 -15.43
C ARG A 23 3.22 14.80 -15.70
N GLU A 24 3.22 15.63 -14.67
CA GLU A 24 2.89 17.05 -14.77
C GLU A 24 3.97 17.85 -15.49
N PHE A 25 5.25 17.66 -15.14
CA PHE A 25 6.36 18.44 -15.72
C PHE A 25 6.84 17.91 -17.08
N TYR A 26 6.78 16.59 -17.30
CA TYR A 26 7.40 15.95 -18.48
C TYR A 26 6.41 15.23 -19.39
N GLY A 27 5.12 15.18 -19.01
CA GLY A 27 4.06 14.53 -19.77
C GLY A 27 3.92 13.03 -19.50
N ALA A 28 2.78 12.47 -19.90
CA ALA A 28 2.39 11.09 -19.59
C ALA A 28 3.34 10.01 -20.16
N ASN A 29 4.07 10.33 -21.24
CA ASN A 29 5.04 9.41 -21.87
C ASN A 29 6.43 9.43 -21.20
N ARG A 30 6.59 10.19 -20.11
CA ARG A 30 7.86 10.38 -19.40
C ARG A 30 7.77 9.96 -17.93
N ILE A 31 6.92 8.96 -17.66
CA ILE A 31 6.83 8.28 -16.38
C ILE A 31 7.91 7.19 -16.36
N VAL A 32 8.97 7.40 -15.60
CA VAL A 32 10.16 6.55 -15.60
C VAL A 32 10.45 6.06 -14.19
N ALA A 33 10.57 4.74 -14.04
CA ALA A 33 10.96 4.05 -12.80
C ALA A 33 10.07 4.36 -11.57
N THR A 34 8.82 4.78 -11.79
CA THR A 34 7.86 5.10 -10.73
C THR A 34 6.60 4.24 -10.76
N SER A 35 6.39 3.44 -11.81
CA SER A 35 5.35 2.40 -11.85
C SER A 35 5.88 1.14 -11.18
N LEU A 36 5.05 0.51 -10.35
CA LEU A 36 5.30 -0.74 -9.67
C LEU A 36 4.18 -1.73 -10.01
N ASP A 37 4.33 -2.97 -9.54
CA ASP A 37 3.23 -3.93 -9.51
C ASP A 37 2.46 -3.84 -8.18
N TYR A 38 1.23 -4.34 -8.17
CA TYR A 38 0.47 -4.62 -6.95
C TYR A 38 1.12 -5.76 -6.16
N THR A 39 2.27 -5.46 -5.58
CA THR A 39 3.16 -6.44 -4.94
C THR A 39 2.52 -6.98 -3.68
N ARG A 40 2.62 -8.29 -3.50
CA ARG A 40 2.03 -9.03 -2.37
C ARG A 40 2.89 -8.94 -1.11
N TYR A 41 3.01 -7.73 -0.55
CA TYR A 41 3.76 -7.48 0.69
C TYR A 41 3.23 -8.27 1.89
N ASP A 42 1.93 -8.55 1.91
CA ASP A 42 1.29 -9.45 2.88
C ASP A 42 1.93 -10.85 2.88
N LYS A 43 2.29 -11.39 1.69
CA LYS A 43 3.00 -12.68 1.57
C LYS A 43 4.43 -12.63 2.08
N MET A 44 5.10 -11.49 1.98
CA MET A 44 6.42 -11.31 2.60
C MET A 44 6.34 -11.40 4.13
N VAL A 45 5.31 -10.79 4.73
CA VAL A 45 5.10 -10.85 6.18
C VAL A 45 4.71 -12.26 6.64
N GLU A 46 3.87 -12.97 5.89
CA GLU A 46 3.59 -14.40 6.15
C GLU A 46 4.89 -15.23 6.13
N ALA A 47 5.74 -15.05 5.11
CA ALA A 47 6.98 -15.80 4.97
C ALA A 47 7.98 -15.56 6.11
N LEU A 48 7.90 -14.40 6.77
CA LEU A 48 8.70 -14.04 7.94
C LEU A 48 8.06 -14.47 9.28
N GLY A 49 6.94 -15.21 9.24
CA GLY A 49 6.24 -15.74 10.41
C GLY A 49 5.16 -14.83 11.00
N GLY A 50 4.83 -13.72 10.31
CA GLY A 50 3.76 -12.81 10.68
C GLY A 50 2.39 -13.22 10.13
N HIS A 51 1.44 -12.28 10.20
CA HIS A 51 0.08 -12.41 9.64
C HIS A 51 -0.12 -11.47 8.44
N GLY A 52 -0.49 -12.02 7.28
CA GLY A 52 -0.75 -11.23 6.07
C GLY A 52 -2.23 -11.15 5.73
N GLU A 53 -2.69 -9.98 5.31
CA GLU A 53 -4.03 -9.77 4.76
C GLU A 53 -3.93 -9.03 3.41
N TRP A 54 -4.65 -9.50 2.40
CA TRP A 54 -4.82 -8.81 1.12
C TRP A 54 -6.27 -8.37 0.96
N VAL A 55 -6.47 -7.06 0.74
CA VAL A 55 -7.80 -6.46 0.68
C VAL A 55 -7.98 -5.74 -0.66
N GLU A 56 -9.04 -6.06 -1.39
CA GLU A 56 -9.37 -5.44 -2.67
C GLU A 56 -10.62 -4.55 -2.65
N THR A 57 -11.41 -4.61 -1.58
CA THR A 57 -12.64 -3.81 -1.44
C THR A 57 -12.67 -3.10 -0.09
N ALA A 58 -13.41 -1.98 -0.02
CA ALA A 58 -13.52 -1.18 1.20
C ALA A 58 -14.15 -1.99 2.36
N GLU A 59 -15.13 -2.84 2.04
CA GLU A 59 -15.83 -3.71 3.00
C GLU A 59 -14.89 -4.75 3.62
N GLY A 60 -13.82 -5.12 2.91
CA GLY A 60 -12.81 -6.07 3.40
C GLY A 60 -11.85 -5.48 4.44
N ILE A 61 -11.75 -4.16 4.57
CA ILE A 61 -10.76 -3.49 5.43
C ILE A 61 -11.01 -3.80 6.90
N ARG A 62 -12.24 -3.61 7.40
CA ARG A 62 -12.57 -3.83 8.81
C ARG A 62 -12.35 -5.28 9.23
N PRO A 63 -12.91 -6.30 8.52
CA PRO A 63 -12.67 -7.70 8.88
C PRO A 63 -11.20 -8.11 8.84
N ALA A 64 -10.40 -7.57 7.90
CA ALA A 64 -8.97 -7.85 7.82
C ALA A 64 -8.20 -7.29 9.01
N LEU A 65 -8.52 -6.05 9.44
CA LEU A 65 -7.93 -5.46 10.63
C LEU A 65 -8.28 -6.25 11.89
N GLU A 66 -9.54 -6.67 12.04
CA GLU A 66 -10.00 -7.49 13.17
C GLU A 66 -9.21 -8.81 13.27
N ARG A 67 -9.02 -9.51 12.14
CA ARG A 67 -8.17 -10.73 12.08
C ARG A 67 -6.70 -10.44 12.38
N ALA A 68 -6.15 -9.34 11.85
CA ALA A 68 -4.76 -8.96 12.07
C ALA A 68 -4.47 -8.68 13.56
N PHE A 69 -5.34 -7.92 14.25
CA PHE A 69 -5.22 -7.69 15.70
C PHE A 69 -5.42 -8.97 16.52
N ALA A 70 -6.37 -9.82 16.13
CA ALA A 70 -6.62 -11.10 16.81
C ALA A 70 -5.48 -12.12 16.66
N SER A 71 -4.63 -11.98 15.64
CA SER A 71 -3.54 -12.93 15.35
C SER A 71 -2.48 -13.02 16.45
N GLY A 72 -2.30 -11.95 17.24
CA GLY A 72 -1.22 -11.85 18.24
C GLY A 72 0.19 -11.84 17.63
N LYS A 73 0.32 -11.65 16.31
CA LYS A 73 1.59 -11.63 15.56
C LYS A 73 1.84 -10.25 14.96
N PRO A 74 3.09 -9.91 14.60
CA PRO A 74 3.33 -8.85 13.63
C PRO A 74 2.49 -9.11 12.37
N ALA A 75 1.74 -8.12 11.92
CA ALA A 75 0.76 -8.27 10.85
C ALA A 75 0.84 -7.14 9.84
N LEU A 76 0.44 -7.42 8.60
CA LEU A 76 0.33 -6.42 7.53
C LEU A 76 -0.98 -6.59 6.78
N VAL A 77 -1.77 -5.52 6.76
CA VAL A 77 -2.96 -5.39 5.90
C VAL A 77 -2.56 -4.61 4.65
N ASN A 78 -2.37 -5.33 3.55
CA ASN A 78 -2.02 -4.81 2.24
C ASN A 78 -3.31 -4.52 1.46
N ILE A 79 -3.64 -3.24 1.27
CA ILE A 79 -4.90 -2.80 0.68
C ILE A 79 -4.61 -2.31 -0.73
N LYS A 80 -5.18 -2.98 -1.73
CA LYS A 80 -5.18 -2.50 -3.10
C LYS A 80 -5.99 -1.22 -3.18
N ILE A 81 -5.35 -0.12 -3.58
CA ILE A 81 -6.02 1.15 -3.79
C ILE A 81 -5.87 1.58 -5.25
N GLY A 82 -6.85 2.35 -5.72
CA GLY A 82 -6.83 2.96 -7.05
C GLY A 82 -6.07 4.29 -7.04
N GLN A 83 -5.93 4.86 -8.24
CA GLN A 83 -5.44 6.22 -8.38
C GLN A 83 -6.44 7.23 -7.81
N SER A 84 -5.92 8.30 -7.22
CA SER A 84 -6.72 9.37 -6.63
C SER A 84 -6.19 10.74 -7.06
N LYS A 85 -7.10 11.70 -7.21
CA LYS A 85 -6.80 13.14 -7.39
C LYS A 85 -6.56 13.88 -6.07
N PHE A 86 -6.63 13.18 -4.95
CA PHE A 86 -6.30 13.75 -3.65
C PHE A 86 -4.90 14.37 -3.69
N ARG A 87 -4.79 15.67 -3.38
CA ARG A 87 -3.57 16.50 -3.46
C ARG A 87 -3.08 16.88 -4.88
N GLU A 88 -3.93 16.81 -5.90
CA GLU A 88 -3.63 17.38 -7.23
C GLU A 88 -3.31 18.89 -7.12
N GLY A 89 -2.25 19.34 -7.80
CA GLY A 89 -1.79 20.74 -7.78
C GLY A 89 -0.99 21.17 -6.53
N SER A 90 -0.75 20.27 -5.56
CA SER A 90 0.12 20.59 -4.42
C SER A 90 1.59 20.30 -4.74
N ILE A 91 2.46 21.28 -4.48
CA ILE A 91 3.91 21.13 -4.60
C ILE A 91 4.41 20.49 -3.30
N SER A 92 4.84 19.23 -3.38
CA SER A 92 5.60 18.59 -2.31
C SER A 92 7.03 19.14 -2.36
N VAL A 93 7.33 20.11 -1.48
CA VAL A 93 8.68 20.55 -1.13
C VAL A 93 9.27 19.68 -0.04
#